data_AF-A0A838WY32-F1
#
_entry.id   AF-A0A838WY32-F1
#
_cell.length_a   1.000
_cell.length_b   1.000
_cell.length_c   1.000
_cell.angle_alpha   90.00
_cell.angle_beta   90.00
_cell.angle_gamma   90.00
#
_symmetry.space_group_name_H-M   'P 1'
#
loop_
_entity.id
_entity.type
_entity.pdbx_description
1 polymer ?
#
loop_
_entity_poly.entity_id
_entity_poly.type
_entity_poly.pdbx_seq_one_letter_code
_entity_poly.pdbx_strand_id
1 'polypeptide(L)'
;TYIQTGKEGLEIDLLVINSSDIILIEAKSKVSEDDVNEHLERLSKFKRFFPRYESYRVLGAVAGMVIPLDVSRYAYRKGLFV
;
A
#
# COMPACT_ATOMS: atom_id res chain seq x y z
N THR A 1 -2.63 6.75 -8.57
CA THR A 1 -1.33 7.14 -9.15
C THR A 1 -0.66 5.93 -9.76
N TYR A 2 -0.42 5.94 -11.08
CA TYR A 2 0.28 4.86 -11.78
C TYR A 2 1.65 5.36 -12.26
N ILE A 3 2.71 4.58 -12.02
CA ILE A 3 4.08 4.87 -12.48
C ILE A 3 4.68 3.62 -13.11
N GLN A 4 5.38 3.79 -14.23
CA GLN A 4 6.06 2.71 -14.93
C GLN A 4 7.55 3.02 -15.08
N THR A 5 8.41 2.03 -14.80
CA THR A 5 9.86 2.10 -15.02
C THR A 5 10.29 0.86 -15.79
N GLY A 6 10.62 1.03 -17.06
CA GLY A 6 10.90 -0.08 -17.97
C GLY A 6 9.69 -1.00 -18.12
N LYS A 7 9.82 -2.27 -17.71
CA LYS A 7 8.75 -3.27 -17.75
C LYS A 7 7.94 -3.40 -16.44
N GLU A 8 8.36 -2.72 -15.37
CA GLU A 8 7.68 -2.78 -14.07
C GLU A 8 6.74 -1.57 -13.90
N GLY A 9 5.55 -1.80 -13.35
CA GLY A 9 4.57 -0.78 -13.00
C GLY A 9 4.23 -0.81 -11.52
N LEU A 10 3.86 0.35 -10.98
CA LEU A 10 3.37 0.53 -9.62
C LEU A 10 2.10 1.38 -9.66
N GLU A 11 1.02 0.83 -9.15
CA GLU A 11 -0.25 1.52 -8.95
C GLU A 11 -0.47 1.77 -7.45
N ILE A 12 -0.98 2.94 -7.10
CA ILE A 12 -1.29 3.35 -5.73
C ILE A 12 -2.60 4.15 -5.79
N ASP A 13 -3.66 3.69 -5.13
CA ASP A 13 -4.95 4.39 -5.17
C ASP A 13 -4.87 5.76 -4.48
N LEU A 14 -4.40 5.77 -3.24
CA LEU A 14 -4.17 7.00 -2.48
C LEU A 14 -2.77 7.01 -1.86
N LEU A 15 -2.13 8.17 -1.92
CA LEU A 15 -0.81 8.41 -1.37
C LEU A 15 -0.88 9.66 -0.49
N VAL A 16 -0.59 9.49 0.80
CA VAL A 16 -0.54 10.60 1.77
C VAL A 16 0.91 10.81 2.17
N ILE A 17 1.39 12.05 2.06
CA ILE A 17 2.78 12.41 2.33
C ILE A 17 2.81 13.61 3.28
N ASN A 18 3.63 13.53 4.31
CA ASN A 18 4.01 14.67 5.15
C ASN A 18 5.54 14.90 5.07
N SER A 19 6.14 15.57 6.06
CA SER A 19 7.58 15.85 6.08
C SER A 19 8.50 14.63 6.30
N SER A 20 7.99 13.51 6.80
CA SER A 20 8.79 12.36 7.23
C SER A 20 8.19 10.99 6.89
N ASP A 21 6.90 10.94 6.62
CA ASP A 21 6.10 9.72 6.50
C ASP A 21 5.28 9.74 5.22
N ILE A 22 5.10 8.53 4.69
CA ILE A 22 4.27 8.26 3.52
C ILE A 22 3.37 7.08 3.84
N ILE A 23 2.08 7.21 3.51
CA ILE A 23 1.11 6.12 3.61
C ILE A 23 0.60 5.79 2.21
N LEU A 24 0.84 4.56 1.76
CA LEU A 24 0.22 4.01 0.55
C LEU A 24 -1.05 3.28 0.96
N ILE A 25 -2.16 3.67 0.35
CA ILE A 25 -3.49 3.12 0.66
C ILE A 25 -4.05 2.47 -0.60
N GLU A 26 -4.40 1.20 -0.50
CA GLU A 26 -5.20 0.47 -1.47
C GLU A 26 -6.69 0.59 -1.08
N ALA A 27 -7.57 0.93 -2.02
CA ALA A 27 -9.00 1.11 -1.78
C ALA A 27 -9.85 0.17 -2.65
N LYS A 28 -10.63 -0.71 -2.01
CA LYS A 28 -11.48 -1.70 -2.70
C LYS A 28 -12.93 -1.64 -2.25
N SER A 29 -13.86 -2.16 -3.05
CA SER A 29 -15.23 -2.38 -2.56
C SER A 29 -15.28 -3.50 -1.53
N LYS A 30 -14.59 -4.62 -1.80
CA LYS A 30 -14.39 -5.73 -0.86
C LYS A 30 -12.92 -6.12 -0.83
N VAL A 31 -12.32 -6.12 0.35
CA VAL A 31 -10.90 -6.48 0.53
C VAL A 31 -10.76 -7.99 0.74
N SER A 32 -9.84 -8.61 0.02
CA SER A 32 -9.42 -10.01 0.18
C SER A 32 -7.99 -10.11 0.75
N GLU A 33 -7.57 -11.30 1.17
CA GLU A 33 -6.16 -11.54 1.57
C GLU A 33 -5.19 -11.36 0.39
N ASP A 34 -5.62 -11.65 -0.84
CA ASP A 34 -4.80 -11.45 -2.03
C ASP A 34 -4.56 -9.96 -2.29
N ASP A 35 -5.58 -9.10 -2.14
CA ASP A 35 -5.39 -7.65 -2.23
C ASP A 35 -4.36 -7.15 -1.21
N VAL A 36 -4.37 -7.69 0.01
CA VAL A 36 -3.39 -7.38 1.06
C VAL A 36 -1.99 -7.81 0.65
N ASN A 37 -1.83 -9.02 0.11
CA ASN A 37 -0.54 -9.55 -0.33
C ASN A 37 0.02 -8.74 -1.49
N GLU A 38 -0.79 -8.43 -2.50
CA GLU A 38 -0.37 -7.60 -3.62
C GLU A 38 0.03 -6.18 -3.16
N HIS A 39 -0.70 -5.58 -2.21
CA HIS A 39 -0.34 -4.28 -1.67
C HIS A 39 1.00 -4.30 -0.93
N LEU A 40 1.28 -5.36 -0.18
CA LEU A 40 2.59 -5.56 0.46
C LEU A 40 3.72 -5.66 -0.58
N GLU A 41 3.49 -6.31 -1.72
CA GLU A 41 4.46 -6.32 -2.81
C GLU A 41 4.67 -4.92 -3.41
N ARG A 42 3.60 -4.15 -3.60
CA ARG A 42 3.67 -2.75 -4.09
C ARG A 42 4.47 -1.87 -3.11
N LEU A 43 4.20 -1.98 -1.81
CA LEU A 43 4.95 -1.32 -0.74
C LEU A 43 6.44 -1.63 -0.79
N SER A 44 6.81 -2.89 -1.00
CA SER A 44 8.23 -3.32 -1.06
C SER A 44 9.00 -2.67 -2.21
N LYS A 45 8.30 -2.28 -3.28
CA LYS A 45 8.88 -1.66 -4.48
C LYS A 45 8.90 -0.13 -4.41
N PHE A 46 8.12 0.49 -3.52
CA PHE A 46 7.86 1.93 -3.53
C PHE A 46 9.12 2.81 -3.63
N LYS A 47 10.12 2.61 -2.77
CA LYS A 47 11.32 3.46 -2.75
C LYS A 47 12.14 3.39 -4.05
N ARG A 48 12.11 2.24 -4.75
CA ARG A 48 12.75 2.10 -6.08
C ARG A 48 12.07 3.00 -7.13
N PHE A 49 10.75 3.12 -7.07
CA PHE A 49 9.96 3.98 -7.96
C PHE A 49 9.98 5.45 -7.54
N PHE A 50 10.22 5.74 -6.26
CA PHE A 50 10.27 7.10 -5.71
C PHE A 50 11.54 7.37 -4.89
N PRO A 51 12.74 7.45 -5.52
CA PRO A 51 14.00 7.64 -4.80
C PRO A 51 14.08 8.93 -3.97
N ARG A 52 13.28 9.97 -4.31
CA ARG A 52 13.19 11.21 -3.53
C ARG A 52 12.75 10.97 -2.08
N TYR A 53 12.05 9.87 -1.81
CA TYR A 53 11.52 9.53 -0.49
C TYR A 53 12.35 8.44 0.22
N GLU A 54 13.62 8.26 -0.18
CA GLU A 54 14.48 7.21 0.39
C GLU A 54 14.62 7.32 1.93
N SER A 55 14.72 8.55 2.46
CA SER A 55 14.81 8.79 3.89
C SER A 55 13.47 8.74 4.64
N TYR A 56 12.35 8.65 3.93
CA TYR A 56 11.02 8.69 4.52
C TYR A 56 10.65 7.32 5.08
N ARG A 57 9.82 7.34 6.14
CA ARG A 57 9.15 6.14 6.62
C ARG A 57 7.96 5.84 5.72
N VAL A 58 7.89 4.60 5.23
CA VAL A 58 6.82 4.14 4.35
C VAL A 58 5.91 3.20 5.13
N LEU A 59 4.63 3.52 5.16
CA LEU A 59 3.56 2.78 5.82
C LEU A 59 2.53 2.34 4.78
N GLY A 60 1.80 1.28 5.10
CA GLY A 60 0.75 0.74 4.24
C GLY A 60 -0.60 0.72 4.93
N ALA A 61 -1.66 0.92 4.17
CA ALA A 61 -3.03 0.74 4.61
C ALA A 61 -3.89 0.07 3.52
N VAL A 62 -4.95 -0.61 3.95
CA VAL A 62 -6.06 -1.00 3.08
C VAL A 62 -7.33 -0.32 3.55
N ALA A 63 -8.16 0.12 2.61
CA ALA A 63 -9.47 0.70 2.85
C ALA A 63 -10.52 -0.07 2.05
N GLY A 64 -11.69 -0.29 2.64
CA GLY A 64 -12.74 -1.09 2.02
C GLY A 64 -14.15 -0.68 2.42
N MET A 65 -15.11 -0.79 1.50
CA MET A 65 -16.54 -0.74 1.89
C MET A 65 -16.91 -1.98 2.71
N VAL A 66 -16.31 -3.13 2.39
CA VAL A 66 -16.44 -4.38 3.13
C VAL A 66 -15.05 -4.96 3.38
N ILE A 67 -14.70 -5.14 4.65
CA ILE A 67 -13.48 -5.84 5.07
C ILE A 67 -13.89 -6.98 6.00
N PRO A 68 -13.84 -8.25 5.54
CA PRO A 68 -14.06 -9.39 6.42
C PRO A 68 -13.12 -9.35 7.64
N LEU A 69 -13.61 -9.76 8.81
CA LEU A 69 -12.87 -9.61 10.07
C LEU A 69 -11.55 -10.40 10.08
N ASP A 70 -11.54 -11.59 9.46
CA ASP A 70 -10.36 -12.41 9.24
C ASP A 70 -9.32 -11.70 8.36
N VAL A 71 -9.76 -11.09 7.25
CA VAL A 71 -8.91 -10.29 6.36
C VAL A 71 -8.37 -9.05 7.08
N SER A 72 -9.20 -8.34 7.84
CA SER A 72 -8.78 -7.18 8.65
C SER A 72 -7.70 -7.57 9.66
N ARG A 73 -7.91 -8.68 10.39
CA ARG A 73 -6.90 -9.21 11.32
C ARG A 73 -5.63 -9.66 10.60
N TYR A 74 -5.74 -10.22 9.40
CA TYR A 74 -4.60 -10.60 8.58
C TYR A 74 -3.77 -9.37 8.19
N ALA A 75 -4.40 -8.35 7.61
CA ALA A 75 -3.75 -7.09 7.23
C ALA A 75 -3.10 -6.38 8.43
N TYR A 76 -3.81 -6.31 9.56
CA TYR A 76 -3.25 -5.75 10.81
C TYR A 76 -2.00 -6.50 11.27
N ARG A 77 -2.01 -7.85 11.25
CA ARG A 77 -0.82 -8.67 11.60
C ARG A 77 0.34 -8.50 10.61
N LYS A 78 0.07 -8.11 9.37
CA LYS A 78 1.09 -7.75 8.37
C LYS A 78 1.62 -6.33 8.51
N GLY A 79 1.15 -5.58 9.50
CA GLY A 79 1.60 -4.22 9.79
C GLY A 79 0.90 -3.14 8.95
N LEU A 80 -0.22 -3.46 8.31
CA LEU A 80 -1.05 -2.47 7.60
C LEU A 80 -2.06 -1.83 8.55
N PHE A 81 -2.38 -0.57 8.30
CA PHE A 81 -3.60 0.04 8.82
C PHE A 81 -4.81 -0.48 8.05
N VAL A 82 -5.94 -0.64 8.74
CA VAL A 82 -7.20 -1.20 8.22
C VAL A 82 -8.36 -0.38 8.74
#